data_AF-A0A0N4TFN3-F1
#
_entry.id   AF-A0A0N4TFN3-F1
#
_cell.length_a   1.000
_cell.length_b   1.000
_cell.length_c   1.000
_cell.angle_alpha   90.00
_cell.angle_beta   90.00
_cell.angle_gamma   90.00
#
_symmetry.space_group_name_H-M   'P 1'
#
loop_
_entity.id
_entity.type
_entity.pdbx_description
1 polymer ?
#
loop_
_entity_poly.entity_id
_entity_poly.type
_entity_poly.pdbx_seq_one_letter_code
_entity_poly.pdbx_strand_id
1 'polypeptide(L)'
;MFFIPSILMKRNEPLSVIWRIVFDEKWRPPRKIILEINIERACELLIGKIPNGNPGEIKFSLYLLAQLSYGIALIVQKRGDILCRDMETFIPIIRRYQYENEDECVFFFYFK
;
A
#
# COMPACT_ATOMS: atom_id res chain seq x y z
N MET A 1 7.55 -21.99 -17.35
CA MET A 1 7.53 -20.84 -16.42
C MET A 1 8.51 -19.79 -16.94
N PHE A 2 8.05 -18.79 -17.69
CA PHE A 2 8.94 -17.73 -18.17
C PHE A 2 9.11 -16.70 -17.04
N PHE A 3 10.20 -16.90 -16.30
CA PHE A 3 10.60 -16.12 -15.15
C PHE A 3 11.98 -15.55 -15.46
N ILE A 4 12.08 -14.23 -15.57
CA ILE A 4 13.38 -13.56 -15.63
C ILE A 4 13.47 -12.69 -14.37
N PRO A 5 13.95 -13.27 -13.24
CA PRO A 5 14.16 -12.52 -12.01
C PRO A 5 15.10 -11.34 -12.22
N SER A 6 16.02 -11.41 -13.20
CA SER A 6 16.94 -10.31 -13.52
C SER A 6 16.26 -9.00 -13.96
N ILE A 7 15.01 -9.01 -14.44
CA ILE A 7 14.29 -7.77 -14.81
C ILE A 7 13.70 -7.07 -13.57
N LEU A 8 13.25 -7.84 -12.58
CA LEU A 8 12.70 -7.31 -11.32
C LEU A 8 13.76 -7.21 -10.21
N MET A 9 14.98 -7.69 -10.44
CA MET A 9 16.05 -7.79 -9.43
C MET A 9 16.81 -6.48 -9.14
N LYS A 10 16.44 -5.35 -9.75
CA LYS A 10 16.86 -4.05 -9.19
C LYS A 10 16.14 -3.90 -7.85
N ARG A 11 16.87 -4.23 -6.78
CA ARG A 11 16.41 -4.53 -5.40
C ARG A 11 15.51 -3.50 -4.71
N ASN A 12 15.19 -2.36 -5.34
CA ASN A 12 14.43 -1.26 -4.76
C ASN A 12 13.33 -0.70 -5.68
N GLU A 13 12.97 -1.39 -6.77
CA GLU A 13 11.84 -0.93 -7.59
C GLU A 13 10.50 -1.43 -7.03
N PRO A 14 9.44 -0.61 -7.07
CA PRO A 14 8.16 -0.94 -6.43
C PRO A 14 7.54 -2.24 -6.99
N LEU A 15 7.73 -2.53 -8.29
CA LEU A 15 7.27 -3.78 -8.90
C LEU A 15 7.97 -5.02 -8.32
N SER A 16 9.22 -4.92 -7.89
CA SER A 16 9.95 -6.04 -7.26
C SER A 16 9.38 -6.39 -5.89
N VAL A 17 9.00 -5.37 -5.12
CA VAL A 17 8.38 -5.53 -3.81
C VAL A 17 6.96 -6.09 -3.97
N ILE A 18 6.18 -5.54 -4.92
CA ILE A 18 4.84 -6.04 -5.27
C ILE A 18 4.92 -7.51 -5.67
N TRP A 19 5.85 -7.85 -6.57
CA TRP A 19 6.07 -9.23 -6.99
C TRP A 19 6.31 -10.16 -5.80
N ARG A 20 7.20 -9.76 -4.87
CA ARG A 20 7.45 -10.56 -3.67
C ARG A 20 6.19 -10.71 -2.81
N ILE A 21 5.38 -9.67 -2.65
CA ILE A 21 4.13 -9.74 -1.89
C ILE A 21 3.13 -10.74 -2.50
N VAL A 22 3.07 -10.81 -3.83
CA VAL A 22 2.11 -11.67 -4.54
C VAL A 22 2.57 -13.13 -4.57
N PHE A 23 3.87 -13.37 -4.79
CA PHE A 23 4.38 -14.71 -5.07
C PHE A 23 5.08 -15.39 -3.87
N ASP A 24 5.47 -14.64 -2.85
CA ASP A 24 6.06 -15.20 -1.62
C ASP A 24 5.00 -15.24 -0.51
N GLU A 25 4.14 -16.26 -0.55
CA GLU A 25 3.04 -16.45 0.41
C GLU A 25 3.51 -16.54 1.88
N LYS A 26 4.76 -16.97 2.10
CA LYS A 26 5.35 -17.08 3.44
C LYS A 26 5.79 -15.72 3.97
N TRP A 27 6.07 -14.77 3.09
CA TRP A 27 6.54 -13.46 3.48
C TRP A 27 5.39 -12.51 3.78
N ARG A 28 5.30 -12.09 5.04
CA ARG A 28 4.37 -11.05 5.49
C ARG A 28 5.14 -9.73 5.55
N PRO A 29 4.92 -8.80 4.61
CA PRO A 29 5.63 -7.52 4.64
C PRO A 29 5.26 -6.74 5.90
N PRO A 30 6.25 -6.15 6.61
CA PRO A 30 5.97 -5.25 7.72
C PRO A 30 5.17 -4.03 7.25
N ARG A 31 4.39 -3.46 8.16
CA ARG A 31 3.53 -2.30 7.92
C ARG A 31 4.26 -1.15 7.21
N LYS A 32 5.48 -0.84 7.63
CA LYS A 32 6.33 0.20 7.04
C LYS A 32 6.51 0.02 5.52
N ILE A 33 6.83 -1.20 5.08
CA ILE A 33 7.01 -1.51 3.66
C ILE A 33 5.70 -1.32 2.89
N ILE A 34 4.57 -1.79 3.43
CA ILE A 34 3.26 -1.63 2.79
C ILE A 34 2.94 -0.14 2.56
N LEU A 35 3.24 0.72 3.54
CA LEU A 35 2.95 2.16 3.47
C LEU A 35 3.93 2.93 2.57
N GLU A 36 5.18 2.49 2.45
CA GLU A 36 6.22 3.21 1.69
C GLU A 36 6.24 2.89 0.19
N ILE A 37 5.58 1.82 -0.27
CA ILE A 37 5.54 1.47 -1.70
C ILE A 37 4.92 2.62 -2.52
N ASN A 38 5.63 3.14 -3.51
CA ASN A 38 5.04 4.12 -4.42
C ASN A 38 4.12 3.41 -5.44
N ILE A 39 2.80 3.51 -5.22
CA ILE A 39 1.77 2.85 -6.05
C ILE A 39 1.64 3.51 -7.42
N GLU A 40 1.70 4.84 -7.48
CA GLU A 40 1.62 5.59 -8.74
C GLU A 40 2.76 5.18 -9.68
N ARG A 41 4.00 5.21 -9.18
CA ARG A 41 5.17 4.74 -9.93
C ARG A 41 5.06 3.27 -10.34
N ALA A 42 4.45 2.42 -9.50
CA ALA A 42 4.21 1.02 -9.87
C ALA A 42 3.25 0.90 -11.06
N CYS A 43 2.16 1.68 -11.07
CA CYS A 43 1.21 1.73 -12.18
C CYS A 43 1.88 2.21 -13.47
N GLU A 44 2.66 3.29 -13.43
CA GLU A 44 3.39 3.82 -14.59
C GLU A 44 4.38 2.77 -15.16
N LEU A 45 5.16 2.14 -14.28
CA LEU A 45 6.09 1.09 -14.68
C LEU A 45 5.35 -0.10 -15.28
N LEU A 46 4.18 -0.47 -14.75
CA LEU A 46 3.39 -1.59 -15.26
C LEU A 46 2.82 -1.30 -16.65
N ILE A 47 2.29 -0.09 -16.87
CA ILE A 47 1.78 0.36 -18.18
C ILE A 47 2.91 0.32 -19.21
N GLY A 48 4.11 0.79 -18.85
CA GLY A 48 5.30 0.74 -19.70
C GLY A 48 5.79 -0.67 -20.05
N LYS A 49 5.20 -1.74 -19.49
CA LYS A 49 5.52 -3.15 -19.79
C LYS A 49 4.42 -3.87 -20.57
N ILE A 50 3.32 -3.19 -20.91
CA ILE A 50 2.25 -3.74 -21.72
C ILE A 50 2.77 -3.94 -23.16
N PRO A 51 2.56 -5.14 -23.76
CA PRO A 51 2.92 -5.38 -25.15
C PRO A 51 2.24 -4.39 -26.13
N ASN A 52 3.04 -3.62 -26.86
CA ASN A 52 2.59 -2.58 -27.81
C ASN A 52 2.96 -2.88 -29.28
N GLY A 53 3.40 -4.11 -29.60
CA GLY A 53 3.84 -4.49 -30.96
C GLY A 53 5.28 -4.12 -31.34
N ASN A 54 6.00 -3.28 -30.58
CA ASN A 54 7.38 -2.91 -30.91
C ASN A 54 8.41 -4.06 -30.71
N PRO A 55 9.24 -4.38 -31.71
CA PRO A 55 10.32 -5.35 -31.58
C PRO A 55 11.51 -4.71 -30.83
N GLY A 56 11.91 -5.28 -29.69
CA GLY A 56 13.08 -4.86 -28.90
C GLY A 56 12.81 -4.51 -27.43
N GLU A 57 11.54 -4.37 -27.03
CA GLU A 57 11.17 -4.11 -25.63
C GLU A 57 11.03 -5.40 -24.83
N ILE A 58 11.58 -5.40 -23.61
CA ILE A 58 11.31 -6.43 -22.61
C ILE A 58 9.85 -6.28 -22.15
N LYS A 59 9.01 -7.19 -22.61
CA LYS A 59 7.58 -7.22 -22.34
C LYS A 59 7.25 -8.23 -21.26
N PHE A 60 6.29 -7.88 -20.40
CA PHE A 60 5.75 -8.84 -19.45
C PHE A 60 4.70 -9.72 -20.11
N SER A 61 4.65 -10.99 -19.68
CA SER A 61 3.55 -11.86 -20.08
C SER A 61 2.24 -11.32 -19.50
N LEU A 62 1.11 -11.61 -20.18
CA LEU A 62 -0.20 -11.23 -19.67
C LEU A 62 -0.46 -11.77 -18.25
N TYR A 63 0.04 -12.98 -17.97
CA TYR A 63 0.00 -13.57 -16.63
C TYR A 63 0.74 -12.71 -15.59
N LEU A 64 1.98 -12.31 -15.88
CA LEU A 64 2.77 -11.50 -14.95
C LEU A 64 2.15 -10.11 -14.75
N LEU A 65 1.63 -9.49 -15.82
CA LEU A 65 0.90 -8.23 -15.75
C LEU A 65 -0.32 -8.35 -14.83
N ALA A 66 -1.14 -9.38 -15.01
CA ALA A 66 -2.33 -9.61 -14.18
C ALA A 66 -1.97 -9.79 -12.69
N GLN A 67 -0.91 -10.56 -12.39
CA GLN A 67 -0.46 -10.80 -11.02
C GLN A 67 0.10 -9.53 -10.36
N LEU A 68 0.83 -8.70 -11.09
CA LEU A 68 1.32 -7.42 -10.59
C LEU A 68 0.19 -6.41 -10.39
N SER A 69 -0.78 -6.34 -11.32
CA SER A 69 -2.00 -5.53 -11.16
C SER A 69 -2.78 -5.92 -9.91
N TYR A 70 -2.96 -7.24 -9.70
CA TYR A 70 -3.58 -7.76 -8.49
C TYR A 70 -2.79 -7.36 -7.23
N GLY A 71 -1.45 -7.48 -7.27
CA GLY A 71 -0.58 -7.06 -6.17
C GLY A 71 -0.71 -5.59 -5.80
N ILE A 72 -0.86 -4.70 -6.80
CA ILE A 72 -1.13 -3.27 -6.56
C ILE A 72 -2.44 -3.08 -5.80
N ALA A 73 -3.53 -3.70 -6.26
CA ALA A 73 -4.83 -3.63 -5.60
C ALA A 73 -4.76 -4.18 -4.17
N LEU A 74 -4.07 -5.29 -3.95
CA LEU A 74 -3.87 -5.89 -2.64
C LEU A 74 -3.14 -4.94 -1.67
N ILE A 75 -2.14 -4.19 -2.12
CA ILE A 75 -1.45 -3.21 -1.27
C ILE A 75 -2.39 -2.07 -0.90
N VAL A 76 -3.16 -1.54 -1.86
CA VAL A 76 -4.14 -0.47 -1.60
C VAL A 76 -5.16 -0.93 -0.56
N GLN A 77 -5.69 -2.16 -0.70
CA GLN A 77 -6.58 -2.76 0.30
C GLN A 77 -5.92 -2.81 1.68
N LYS A 78 -4.69 -3.36 1.79
CA LYS A 78 -3.97 -3.46 3.07
C LYS A 78 -3.74 -2.09 3.72
N ARG A 79 -3.55 -1.03 2.93
CA ARG A 79 -3.45 0.35 3.44
C ARG A 79 -4.77 0.83 4.01
N GLY A 80 -5.89 0.52 3.36
CA GLY A 80 -7.23 0.75 3.89
C GLY A 80 -7.41 0.06 5.24
N ASP A 81 -7.06 -1.23 5.35
CA ASP A 81 -7.17 -1.99 6.60
C ASP A 81 -6.28 -1.43 7.73
N ILE A 82 -5.12 -0.87 7.39
CA ILE A 82 -4.25 -0.19 8.36
C ILE A 82 -4.94 1.09 8.85
N LEU A 83 -5.47 1.90 7.93
CA LEU A 83 -6.13 3.16 8.24
C LEU A 83 -7.36 2.94 9.14
N CYS A 84 -8.20 1.95 8.82
CA CYS A 84 -9.38 1.64 9.63
C CYS A 84 -8.99 1.26 11.06
N ARG A 85 -7.98 0.40 11.24
CA ARG A 85 -7.49 0.01 12.58
C ARG A 85 -6.90 1.17 13.36
N ASP A 86 -6.16 2.05 12.68
CA ASP A 86 -5.64 3.26 13.32
C ASP A 86 -6.80 4.17 13.77
N MET A 87 -7.81 4.38 12.92
CA MET A 87 -8.99 5.18 13.27
C MET A 87 -9.75 4.60 14.46
N GLU A 88 -9.97 3.30 14.50
CA GLU A 88 -10.59 2.62 15.64
C GLU A 88 -9.80 2.84 16.94
N THR A 89 -8.47 2.95 16.85
CA THR A 89 -7.60 3.22 18.00
C THR A 89 -7.64 4.70 18.42
N PHE A 90 -7.63 5.64 17.48
CA PHE A 90 -7.51 7.07 17.77
C PHE A 90 -8.86 7.76 18.05
N ILE A 91 -9.97 7.33 17.46
CA ILE A 91 -11.28 7.94 17.67
C ILE A 91 -11.68 7.99 19.16
N PRO A 92 -11.55 6.90 19.95
CA PRO A 92 -11.88 6.93 21.37
C PRO A 92 -11.00 7.89 22.17
N ILE A 93 -9.71 7.97 21.82
CA ILE A 93 -8.75 8.88 22.46
C ILE A 93 -9.17 10.33 22.21
N ILE A 94 -9.42 10.69 20.95
CA ILE A 94 -9.86 12.04 20.56
C ILE A 94 -11.16 12.41 21.26
N ARG A 95 -12.14 11.49 21.31
CA ARG A 95 -13.41 11.74 22.02
C ARG A 95 -13.20 12.04 23.50
N ARG A 96 -12.33 11.31 24.19
CA ARG A 96 -12.03 11.57 25.61
C ARG A 96 -11.47 12.97 25.83
N TYR A 97 -10.51 13.39 25.00
CA TYR A 97 -9.98 14.75 25.08
C TYR A 97 -11.05 15.83 24.83
N GLN A 98 -12.02 15.57 23.95
CA GLN A 98 -13.12 16.51 23.72
C GLN A 98 -14.04 16.64 24.94
N TYR A 99 -14.40 15.52 25.57
CA TYR A 99 -15.22 15.54 26.79
C TYR A 99 -14.52 16.23 27.97
N GLU A 100 -13.22 15.96 28.17
CA GLU A 100 -12.45 16.63 29.24
C GLU A 100 -12.38 18.16 29.05
N ASN A 101 -12.26 18.64 27.81
CA ASN A 101 -12.28 20.07 27.51
C ASN A 101 -13.69 20.69 27.66
N GLU A 102 -14.75 19.95 27.34
CA GLU A 102 -16.14 20.40 27.55
C GLU A 102 -16.47 20.49 29.05
N ASP A 103 -16.04 19.52 29.86
CA ASP A 103 -16.26 19.53 31.32
C ASP A 103 -15.50 20.67 32.01
N GLU A 104 -14.26 20.98 31.57
CA GLU A 104 -13.53 22.17 32.05
C GLU A 104 -14.21 23.48 31.64
N CYS A 105 -14.76 23.57 30.41
CA CYS A 105 -15.54 24.73 29.98
C CYS A 105 -16.83 24.91 30.80
N VAL A 106 -17.55 23.83 31.12
CA VAL A 106 -18.76 23.89 31.95
C VAL A 106 -18.42 24.30 33.40
N PHE A 107 -17.32 23.80 33.96
CA PHE A 107 -16.84 24.21 35.28
C PHE A 107 -16.51 25.72 35.34
N PHE A 108 -15.91 26.27 34.29
CA PHE A 108 -15.62 27.71 34.20
C PHE A 108 -16.88 28.58 34.12
N PHE A 109 -17.97 28.08 33.53
CA PHE A 109 -19.24 28.81 33.45
C PHE A 109 -20.06 28.79 34.74
N TYR A 110 -19.93 27.75 35.58
CA TYR A 110 -20.65 27.65 36.86
C TYR A 110 -19.98 28.35 38.04
N PHE A 111 -18.70 28.74 37.92
CA PHE A 111 -17.93 29.39 38.99
C PHE A 111 -17.74 30.91 38.82
N LYS A 112 -18.60 31.57 38.03
CA LYS A 112 -18.59 33.03 37.82
C LYS A 112 -19.96 33.62 38.17
#